data_AF-A0A0L0VB24-F1
#
_entry.id   AF-A0A0L0VB24-F1
#
_cell.length_a   1.000
_cell.length_b   1.000
_cell.length_c   1.000
_cell.angle_alpha   90.00
_cell.angle_beta   90.00
_cell.angle_gamma   90.00
#
_symmetry.space_group_name_H-M   'P 1'
#
loop_
_entity.id
_entity.type
_entity.pdbx_description
1 polymer ?
#
loop_
_entity_poly.entity_id
_entity_poly.type
_entity_poly.pdbx_seq_one_letter_code
_entity_poly.pdbx_strand_id
1 'polypeptide(L)'
;MATSHVTDPAATHSVTLEDLASQLVGRVTRSAWLKGLLNKNRLFTLHIMSGLEKSLFQLKFTAKQLQKQSRKAAKDETTEKAKLKKALQQDNIDGARIYAANAIRKHNESLNLLRLSSRIDAVSSRVETAVTMRSVTSSMTGVVRGMDRAMESMNLDRITLVMDKFESQFEDMDAQAGCMESAISQTTASSMPQDQVDLLMQKVADEAGLEIKHGLGEVPKSSVGITEHEPAVTGQETPEDALAQRLKALRPAT
;
A
#
# COMPACT_ATOMS: atom_id res chain seq x y z
N MET A 1 22.01 94.82 37.18
CA MET A 1 23.41 94.94 36.72
C MET A 1 23.85 93.56 36.29
N ALA A 2 23.71 93.26 34.99
CA ALA A 2 24.82 93.16 34.02
C ALA A 2 25.43 91.73 34.02
N THR A 3 25.70 91.02 32.93
CA THR A 3 25.54 91.20 31.48
C THR A 3 25.81 89.84 30.83
N SER A 4 25.30 89.70 29.61
CA SER A 4 25.34 88.63 28.61
C SER A 4 26.73 88.12 28.12
N HIS A 5 26.84 86.79 27.95
CA HIS A 5 27.06 86.07 26.67
C HIS A 5 28.48 85.73 26.12
N VAL A 6 28.51 84.54 25.46
CA VAL A 6 29.45 83.97 24.45
C VAL A 6 30.71 83.29 25.04
N THR A 7 30.97 81.99 24.87
CA THR A 7 31.30 81.25 23.62
C THR A 7 31.05 79.72 23.74
N ASP A 8 30.34 79.14 22.76
CA ASP A 8 30.63 77.79 22.19
C ASP A 8 31.75 77.98 21.13
N PRO A 9 32.53 76.98 20.65
CA PRO A 9 32.06 75.66 20.24
C PRO A 9 33.04 74.46 20.43
N ALA A 10 32.56 73.26 20.09
CA ALA A 10 33.30 72.05 19.64
C ALA A 10 33.49 70.89 20.63
N ALA A 11 32.63 69.86 20.49
CA ALA A 11 32.99 68.43 20.43
C ALA A 11 31.71 67.61 20.22
N THR A 12 31.22 67.55 18.98
CA THR A 12 31.27 66.34 18.15
C THR A 12 30.68 65.09 18.81
N HIS A 13 29.45 64.78 18.38
CA HIS A 13 28.89 63.45 18.34
C HIS A 13 29.87 62.46 17.69
N SER A 14 30.39 61.51 18.45
CA SER A 14 30.90 60.25 17.91
C SER A 14 30.17 59.11 18.60
N VAL A 15 29.01 58.77 18.04
CA VAL A 15 28.38 57.47 18.27
C VAL A 15 29.37 56.44 17.78
N THR A 16 30.07 55.78 18.70
CA THR A 16 31.07 54.78 18.37
C THR A 16 30.37 53.58 17.74
N LEU A 17 31.01 52.97 16.74
CA LEU A 17 30.58 51.72 16.09
C LEU A 17 30.32 50.58 17.10
N GLU A 18 30.90 50.66 18.29
CA GLU A 18 30.69 49.74 19.40
C GLU A 18 29.28 49.84 20.04
N ASP A 19 28.67 51.04 20.05
CA ASP A 19 27.35 51.23 20.68
C ASP A 19 26.22 50.73 19.75
N LEU A 20 26.38 50.94 18.45
CA LEU A 20 25.54 50.31 17.41
C LEU A 20 25.72 48.79 17.36
N ALA A 21 26.94 48.29 17.56
CA ALA A 21 27.22 46.85 17.65
C ALA A 21 26.59 46.22 18.91
N SER A 22 26.66 46.89 20.07
CA SER A 22 26.00 46.42 21.31
C SER A 22 24.47 46.42 21.20
N GLN A 23 23.87 47.42 20.55
CA GLN A 23 22.42 47.43 20.30
C GLN A 23 21.95 46.41 19.25
N LEU A 24 22.77 46.08 18.25
CA LEU A 24 22.47 44.99 17.32
C LEU A 24 22.64 43.61 17.97
N VAL A 25 23.76 43.39 18.68
CA VAL A 25 24.05 42.13 19.36
C VAL A 25 23.02 41.86 20.47
N GLY A 26 22.60 42.88 21.22
CA GLY A 26 21.54 42.76 22.25
C GLY A 26 20.16 42.40 21.69
N ARG A 27 19.78 42.91 20.52
CA ARG A 27 18.51 42.55 19.85
C ARG A 27 18.56 41.17 19.20
N VAL A 28 19.69 40.81 18.59
CA VAL A 28 19.88 39.49 17.95
C VAL A 28 19.95 38.38 19.01
N THR A 29 20.65 38.60 20.13
CA THR A 29 20.76 37.63 21.23
C THR A 29 19.47 37.49 22.04
N ARG A 30 18.71 38.57 22.26
CA ARG A 30 17.35 38.46 22.86
C ARG A 30 16.38 37.76 21.93
N SER A 31 16.48 37.96 20.62
CA SER A 31 15.66 37.22 19.65
C SER A 31 16.00 35.73 19.62
N ALA A 32 17.27 35.35 19.79
CA ALA A 32 17.70 33.95 19.86
C ALA A 32 17.31 33.29 21.18
N TRP A 33 17.36 34.01 22.30
CA TRP A 33 16.93 33.50 23.61
C TRP A 33 15.40 33.40 23.73
N LEU A 34 14.64 34.37 23.20
CA LEU A 34 13.18 34.26 23.09
C LEU A 34 12.76 33.21 22.06
N LYS A 35 13.45 33.07 20.92
CA LYS A 35 13.19 31.97 19.97
C LYS A 35 13.56 30.60 20.57
N GLY A 36 14.56 30.54 21.45
CA GLY A 36 14.90 29.33 22.23
C GLY A 36 13.89 29.00 23.33
N LEU A 37 13.27 30.02 23.93
CA LEU A 37 12.21 29.87 24.94
C LEU A 37 10.84 29.56 24.30
N LEU A 38 10.59 30.08 23.09
CA LEU A 38 9.37 29.80 22.30
C LEU A 38 9.47 28.48 21.51
N ASN A 39 10.70 27.97 21.28
CA ASN A 39 10.96 26.66 20.67
C ASN A 39 11.33 25.57 21.70
N LYS A 40 11.06 25.79 22.99
CA LYS A 40 11.05 24.72 24.00
C LYS A 40 9.66 24.15 24.26
N ASN A 41 8.62 24.76 23.67
CA ASN A 41 7.23 24.28 23.76
C ASN A 41 6.66 23.74 22.43
N ARG A 42 7.48 23.58 21.38
CA ARG A 42 7.09 22.93 20.10
C ARG A 42 7.85 21.65 19.76
N LEU A 43 8.74 21.20 20.63
CA LEU A 43 9.38 19.87 20.55
C LEU A 43 8.81 18.84 21.53
N PHE A 44 7.77 19.26 22.27
CA PHE A 44 6.85 18.37 22.96
C PHE A 44 5.46 18.55 22.35
N THR A 45 5.35 18.44 21.02
CA THR A 45 4.18 17.73 20.48
C THR A 45 4.34 16.27 20.87
N LEU A 46 4.26 16.02 22.18
CA LEU A 46 3.70 14.81 22.70
C LEU A 46 2.33 14.80 22.03
N HIS A 47 2.23 14.07 20.93
CA HIS A 47 0.97 13.45 20.55
C HIS A 47 0.42 12.99 21.90
N ILE A 48 -0.62 13.66 22.40
CA ILE A 48 -1.28 13.23 23.62
C ILE A 48 -1.89 11.92 23.17
N MET A 49 -1.09 10.86 23.24
CA MET A 49 -1.48 9.53 22.88
C MET A 49 -2.75 9.33 23.65
N SER A 50 -3.84 9.04 22.94
CA SER A 50 -5.12 8.80 23.58
C SER A 50 -4.88 7.86 24.77
N GLY A 51 -5.63 7.99 25.88
CA GLY A 51 -5.34 7.17 27.09
C GLY A 51 -5.21 5.66 26.78
N LEU A 52 -5.90 5.21 25.72
CA LEU A 52 -5.85 3.87 25.17
C LEU A 52 -4.55 3.58 24.37
N GLU A 53 -4.03 4.50 23.55
CA GLU A 53 -2.70 4.39 22.93
C GLU A 53 -1.57 4.36 23.95
N LYS A 54 -1.63 5.19 24.99
CA LYS A 54 -0.65 5.19 26.09
C LYS A 54 -0.65 3.85 26.81
N SER A 55 -1.84 3.31 27.06
CA SER A 55 -2.02 1.97 27.67
C SER A 55 -1.48 0.87 26.76
N LEU A 56 -1.72 0.96 25.45
CA LEU A 56 -1.18 0.03 24.45
C LEU A 56 0.35 0.01 24.46
N PHE A 57 0.98 1.20 24.49
CA PHE A 57 2.43 1.30 24.56
C PHE A 57 2.98 0.67 25.86
N GLN A 58 2.36 0.95 27.00
CA GLN A 58 2.74 0.35 28.27
C GLN A 58 2.59 -1.18 28.26
N LEU A 59 1.51 -1.70 27.67
CA LEU A 59 1.29 -3.15 27.54
C LEU A 59 2.35 -3.81 26.65
N LYS A 60 2.64 -3.25 25.47
CA LYS A 60 3.70 -3.77 24.57
C LYS A 60 5.08 -3.72 25.23
N PHE A 61 5.38 -2.62 25.93
CA PHE A 61 6.62 -2.48 26.66
C PHE A 61 6.74 -3.51 27.80
N THR A 62 5.68 -3.68 28.57
CA THR A 62 5.62 -4.67 29.66
C THR A 62 5.77 -6.10 29.14
N ALA A 63 5.10 -6.45 28.02
CA ALA A 63 5.26 -7.76 27.39
C ALA A 63 6.72 -8.03 26.98
N LYS A 64 7.37 -7.07 26.32
CA LYS A 64 8.80 -7.15 25.96
C LYS A 64 9.71 -7.26 27.18
N GLN A 65 9.43 -6.48 28.23
CA GLN A 65 10.21 -6.50 29.46
C GLN A 65 10.11 -7.85 30.18
N LEU A 66 8.91 -8.44 30.26
CA LEU A 66 8.69 -9.78 30.80
C LEU A 66 9.37 -10.85 29.96
N GLN A 67 9.32 -10.74 28.63
CA GLN A 67 10.03 -11.67 27.74
C GLN A 67 11.55 -11.62 27.96
N LYS A 68 12.11 -10.42 28.18
CA LYS A 68 13.52 -10.24 28.52
C LYS A 68 13.87 -10.85 29.88
N GLN A 69 13.01 -10.66 30.89
CA GLN A 69 13.18 -11.27 32.21
C GLN A 69 13.09 -12.80 32.16
N SER A 70 12.15 -13.35 31.39
CA SER A 70 12.04 -14.80 31.14
C SER A 70 13.33 -15.35 30.53
N ARG A 71 13.85 -14.71 29.47
CA ARG A 71 15.14 -15.10 28.86
C ARG A 71 16.31 -15.00 29.83
N LYS A 72 16.30 -14.01 30.73
CA LYS A 72 17.32 -13.89 31.78
C LYS A 72 17.22 -15.06 32.77
N ALA A 73 16.03 -15.38 33.27
CA ALA A 73 15.81 -16.52 34.16
C ALA A 73 16.21 -17.85 33.51
N ALA A 74 15.97 -18.03 32.20
CA ALA A 74 16.44 -19.20 31.45
C ALA A 74 17.96 -19.28 31.33
N LYS A 75 18.67 -18.14 31.23
CA LYS A 75 20.14 -18.11 31.29
C LYS A 75 20.64 -18.45 32.70
N ASP A 76 19.99 -17.92 33.73
CA ASP A 76 20.36 -18.24 35.10
C ASP A 76 20.15 -19.75 35.38
N GLU A 77 19.07 -20.35 34.87
CA GLU A 77 18.85 -21.80 34.90
C GLU A 77 20.03 -22.58 34.29
N THR A 78 20.52 -22.19 33.11
CA THR A 78 21.64 -22.91 32.47
C THR A 78 22.93 -22.77 33.27
N THR A 79 23.17 -21.62 33.90
CA THR A 79 24.32 -21.43 34.79
C THR A 79 24.24 -22.32 36.04
N GLU A 80 23.06 -22.45 36.65
CA GLU A 80 22.85 -23.34 37.80
C GLU A 80 22.99 -24.82 37.41
N LYS A 81 22.52 -25.21 36.21
CA LYS A 81 22.78 -26.56 35.66
C LYS A 81 24.27 -26.83 35.44
N ALA A 82 25.05 -25.82 35.03
CA ALA A 82 26.50 -25.96 34.87
C ALA A 82 27.19 -26.14 36.24
N LYS A 83 26.75 -25.40 37.27
CA LYS A 83 27.24 -25.57 38.65
C LYS A 83 26.87 -26.95 39.21
N LEU A 84 25.66 -27.42 38.95
CA LEU A 84 25.21 -28.77 39.29
C LEU A 84 26.15 -29.84 38.71
N LYS A 85 26.49 -29.74 37.42
CA LYS A 85 27.43 -30.68 36.78
C LYS A 85 28.79 -30.69 37.46
N LYS A 86 29.31 -29.51 37.83
CA LYS A 86 30.60 -29.39 38.56
C LYS A 86 30.51 -29.97 39.97
N ALA A 87 29.43 -29.72 40.69
CA ALA A 87 29.23 -30.26 42.04
C ALA A 87 29.14 -31.80 42.04
N LEU A 88 28.51 -32.38 41.01
CA LEU A 88 28.46 -33.84 40.82
C LEU A 88 29.84 -34.44 40.52
N GLN A 89 30.69 -33.74 39.74
CA GLN A 89 32.07 -34.19 39.48
C GLN A 89 32.96 -34.14 40.73
N GLN A 90 32.60 -33.33 41.72
CA GLN A 90 33.31 -33.17 42.99
C GLN A 90 32.73 -34.06 44.09
N ASP A 91 31.82 -34.99 43.76
CA ASP A 91 31.06 -35.84 44.70
C ASP A 91 30.35 -35.08 45.84
N ASN A 92 30.07 -33.78 45.64
CA ASN A 92 29.35 -32.97 46.61
C ASN A 92 27.83 -33.07 46.37
N ILE A 93 27.23 -34.12 46.93
CA ILE A 93 25.82 -34.46 46.76
C ILE A 93 24.87 -33.41 47.35
N ASP A 94 25.22 -32.81 48.49
CA ASP A 94 24.38 -31.80 49.14
C ASP A 94 24.38 -30.47 48.36
N GLY A 95 25.54 -30.04 47.86
CA GLY A 95 25.63 -28.88 46.98
C GLY A 95 24.91 -29.10 45.64
N ALA A 96 25.01 -30.30 45.07
CA ALA A 96 24.29 -30.67 43.86
C ALA A 96 22.76 -30.57 44.05
N ARG A 97 22.21 -31.04 45.18
CA ARG A 97 20.77 -30.94 45.46
C ARG A 97 20.28 -29.49 45.48
N ILE A 98 21.04 -28.57 46.06
CA ILE A 98 20.69 -27.13 46.11
C ILE A 98 20.71 -26.51 44.70
N TYR A 99 21.76 -26.78 43.91
CA TYR A 99 21.84 -26.27 42.53
C TYR A 99 20.73 -26.83 41.62
N ALA A 100 20.36 -28.10 41.81
CA ALA A 100 19.23 -28.71 41.10
C ALA A 100 17.90 -28.02 41.44
N ALA A 101 17.62 -27.80 42.74
CA ALA A 101 16.41 -27.10 43.18
C ALA A 101 16.34 -25.66 42.63
N ASN A 102 17.47 -24.95 42.64
CA ASN A 102 17.57 -23.60 42.07
C ASN A 102 17.32 -23.59 40.56
N ALA A 103 17.86 -24.56 39.82
CA ALA A 103 17.63 -24.70 38.38
C ALA A 103 16.13 -24.94 38.09
N ILE A 104 15.47 -25.85 38.82
CA ILE A 104 14.03 -26.11 38.65
C ILE A 104 13.20 -24.85 38.95
N ARG A 105 13.54 -24.14 40.03
CA ARG A 105 12.87 -22.88 40.40
C ARG A 105 12.99 -21.84 39.28
N LYS A 106 14.20 -21.64 38.75
CA LYS A 106 14.45 -20.69 37.65
C LYS A 106 13.79 -21.08 36.33
N HIS A 107 13.72 -22.38 36.05
CA HIS A 107 12.97 -22.92 34.91
C HIS A 107 11.47 -22.57 35.00
N ASN A 108 10.86 -22.84 36.16
CA ASN A 108 9.44 -22.54 36.40
C ASN A 108 9.16 -21.03 36.37
N GLU A 109 10.06 -20.22 36.94
CA GLU A 109 10.00 -18.75 36.87
C GLU A 109 10.02 -18.27 35.41
N SER A 110 10.94 -18.79 34.60
CA SER A 110 11.05 -18.47 33.17
C SER A 110 9.77 -18.80 32.40
N LEU A 111 9.21 -19.99 32.60
CA LEU A 111 7.97 -20.42 31.95
C LEU A 111 6.78 -19.56 32.36
N ASN A 112 6.65 -19.22 33.64
CA ASN A 112 5.55 -18.40 34.13
C ASN A 112 5.62 -16.97 33.58
N LEU A 113 6.81 -16.37 33.53
CA LEU A 113 7.03 -15.06 32.92
C LEU A 113 6.74 -15.08 31.41
N LEU A 114 7.14 -16.14 30.71
CA LEU A 114 6.86 -16.30 29.28
C LEU A 114 5.35 -16.38 29.03
N ARG A 115 4.64 -17.22 29.78
CA ARG A 115 3.17 -17.34 29.69
C ARG A 115 2.48 -16.01 29.95
N LEU A 116 2.91 -15.26 30.97
CA LEU A 116 2.36 -13.94 31.26
C LEU A 116 2.64 -12.95 30.11
N SER A 117 3.87 -12.95 29.58
CA SER A 117 4.23 -12.08 28.45
C SER A 117 3.38 -12.35 27.21
N SER A 118 3.12 -13.63 26.87
CA SER A 118 2.27 -13.99 25.74
C SER A 118 0.81 -13.57 25.93
N ARG A 119 0.30 -13.66 27.16
CA ARG A 119 -1.06 -13.18 27.47
C ARG A 119 -1.17 -11.67 27.33
N ILE A 120 -0.20 -10.92 27.84
CA ILE A 120 -0.18 -9.45 27.72
C ILE A 120 -0.01 -9.02 26.26
N ASP A 121 0.83 -9.72 25.49
CA ASP A 121 1.00 -9.46 24.06
C ASP A 121 -0.30 -9.65 23.28
N ALA A 122 -1.03 -10.75 23.56
CA ALA A 122 -2.35 -11.00 22.96
C ALA A 122 -3.38 -9.91 23.32
N VAL A 123 -3.40 -9.44 24.57
CA VAL A 123 -4.25 -8.32 24.97
C VAL A 123 -3.83 -7.04 24.25
N SER A 124 -2.53 -6.77 24.13
CA SER A 124 -2.02 -5.59 23.44
C SER A 124 -2.41 -5.56 21.96
N SER A 125 -2.41 -6.71 21.28
CA SER A 125 -2.85 -6.85 19.90
C SER A 125 -4.34 -6.52 19.73
N ARG A 126 -5.20 -6.98 20.65
CA ARG A 126 -6.63 -6.62 20.64
C ARG A 126 -6.85 -5.12 20.88
N VAL A 127 -6.09 -4.53 21.81
CA VAL A 127 -6.14 -3.09 22.07
C VAL A 127 -5.67 -2.32 20.83
N GLU A 128 -4.66 -2.81 20.09
CA GLU A 128 -4.17 -2.20 18.85
C GLU A 128 -5.25 -2.16 17.78
N THR A 129 -5.93 -3.28 17.56
CA THR A 129 -7.07 -3.33 16.65
C THR A 129 -8.14 -2.32 17.06
N ALA A 130 -8.43 -2.19 18.36
CA ALA A 130 -9.41 -1.22 18.85
C ALA A 130 -8.98 0.24 18.65
N VAL A 131 -7.69 0.58 18.85
CA VAL A 131 -7.15 1.92 18.53
C VAL A 131 -7.32 2.21 17.04
N THR A 132 -6.89 1.28 16.19
CA THR A 132 -6.97 1.45 14.73
C THR A 132 -8.41 1.61 14.27
N MET A 133 -9.31 0.76 14.76
CA MET A 133 -10.74 0.86 14.42
C MET A 133 -11.32 2.20 14.87
N ARG A 134 -10.98 2.67 16.08
CA ARG A 134 -11.42 3.99 16.55
C ARG A 134 -10.93 5.13 15.65
N SER A 135 -9.67 5.07 15.21
CA SER A 135 -9.10 6.04 14.28
C SER A 135 -9.82 6.04 12.92
N VAL A 136 -10.13 4.84 12.40
CA VAL A 136 -10.92 4.67 11.17
C VAL A 136 -12.33 5.22 11.35
N THR A 137 -13.03 4.91 12.44
CA THR A 137 -14.37 5.45 12.73
C THR A 137 -14.34 6.97 12.84
N SER A 138 -13.33 7.55 13.49
CA SER A 138 -13.16 9.00 13.59
C SER A 138 -12.96 9.63 12.21
N SER A 139 -12.10 9.04 11.38
CA SER A 139 -11.85 9.50 10.01
C SER A 139 -13.12 9.41 9.16
N MET A 140 -13.84 8.28 9.23
CA MET A 140 -15.11 8.08 8.53
C MET A 140 -16.16 9.11 8.96
N THR A 141 -16.24 9.41 10.27
CA THR A 141 -17.14 10.46 10.77
C THR A 141 -16.79 11.83 10.20
N GLY A 142 -15.50 12.13 10.04
CA GLY A 142 -15.04 13.35 9.37
C GLY A 142 -15.44 13.40 7.90
N VAL A 143 -15.27 12.29 7.17
CA VAL A 143 -15.67 12.17 5.75
C VAL A 143 -17.17 12.30 5.58
N VAL A 144 -17.98 11.61 6.38
CA VAL A 144 -19.45 11.69 6.33
C VAL A 144 -19.91 13.12 6.57
N ARG A 145 -19.37 13.83 7.57
CA ARG A 145 -19.69 15.25 7.78
C ARG A 145 -19.27 16.15 6.63
N GLY A 146 -18.12 15.87 6.01
CA GLY A 146 -17.67 16.59 4.82
C GLY A 146 -18.59 16.35 3.63
N MET A 147 -19.05 15.12 3.46
CA MET A 147 -19.98 14.73 2.42
C MET A 147 -21.37 15.31 2.66
N ASP A 148 -21.88 15.32 3.88
CA ASP A 148 -23.17 15.96 4.24
C ASP A 148 -23.17 17.44 3.84
N ARG A 149 -22.08 18.17 4.14
CA ARG A 149 -21.89 19.57 3.72
C ARG A 149 -21.75 19.72 2.20
N ALA A 150 -21.07 18.80 1.53
CA ALA A 150 -20.93 18.81 0.08
C ALA A 150 -22.29 18.57 -0.59
N MET A 151 -23.09 17.62 -0.09
CA MET A 151 -24.43 17.33 -0.58
C MET A 151 -25.40 18.50 -0.35
N GLU A 152 -25.26 19.25 0.74
CA GLU A 152 -26.04 20.47 0.97
C GLU A 152 -25.78 21.55 -0.11
N SER A 153 -24.57 21.58 -0.69
CA SER A 153 -24.23 22.46 -1.82
C SER A 153 -24.55 21.86 -3.20
N MET A 154 -24.87 20.57 -3.27
CA MET A 154 -25.13 19.83 -4.51
C MET A 154 -26.62 19.88 -4.84
N ASN A 155 -27.07 20.99 -5.41
CA ASN A 155 -28.45 21.15 -5.85
C ASN A 155 -28.77 20.16 -6.99
N LEU A 156 -29.82 19.34 -6.82
CA LEU A 156 -30.36 18.41 -7.81
C LEU A 156 -30.54 19.06 -9.20
N ASP A 157 -30.95 20.33 -9.26
CA ASP A 157 -31.13 21.06 -10.53
C ASP A 157 -29.84 21.17 -11.35
N ARG A 158 -28.68 21.34 -10.68
CA ARG A 158 -27.38 21.39 -11.36
C ARG A 158 -26.91 20.01 -11.79
N ILE A 159 -27.27 18.96 -11.06
CA ILE A 159 -26.95 17.58 -11.45
C ILE A 159 -27.71 17.22 -12.71
N THR A 160 -29.01 17.51 -12.78
CA THR A 160 -29.82 17.29 -14.00
C THR A 160 -29.23 18.02 -15.20
N LEU A 161 -28.85 19.30 -15.04
CA LEU A 161 -28.21 20.07 -16.11
C LEU A 161 -26.87 19.47 -16.59
N VAL A 162 -26.08 18.91 -15.67
CA VAL A 162 -24.81 18.26 -16.02
C VAL A 162 -25.05 16.91 -16.69
N MET A 163 -26.09 16.17 -16.30
CA MET A 163 -26.47 14.90 -16.95
C MET A 163 -26.97 15.14 -18.38
N ASP A 164 -27.81 16.15 -18.61
CA ASP A 164 -28.27 16.52 -19.97
C ASP A 164 -27.09 16.91 -20.87
N LYS A 165 -26.11 17.64 -20.33
CA LYS A 165 -24.87 17.99 -21.05
C LYS A 165 -23.93 16.81 -21.27
N PHE A 166 -23.89 15.86 -20.33
CA PHE A 166 -23.10 14.65 -20.45
C PHE A 166 -23.66 13.74 -21.53
N GLU A 167 -24.99 13.57 -21.59
CA GLU A 167 -25.66 12.77 -22.62
C GLU A 167 -25.41 13.35 -24.02
N SER A 168 -25.56 14.66 -24.20
CA SER A 168 -25.22 15.34 -25.46
C SER A 168 -23.73 15.17 -25.85
N GLN A 169 -22.79 15.31 -24.90
CA GLN A 169 -21.36 15.12 -25.21
C GLN A 169 -21.00 13.66 -25.46
N PHE A 170 -21.70 12.72 -24.83
CA PHE A 170 -21.48 11.30 -25.02
C PHE A 170 -22.03 10.83 -26.37
N GLU A 171 -23.19 11.34 -26.79
CA GLU A 171 -23.74 11.12 -28.14
C GLU A 171 -22.80 11.69 -29.22
N ASP A 172 -22.26 12.89 -29.03
CA ASP A 172 -21.28 13.48 -29.95
C ASP A 172 -19.98 12.65 -30.03
N MET A 173 -19.51 12.13 -28.88
CA MET A 173 -18.32 11.29 -28.84
C MET A 173 -18.55 9.91 -29.47
N ASP A 174 -19.72 9.31 -29.27
CA ASP A 174 -20.08 8.03 -29.90
C ASP A 174 -20.28 8.20 -31.42
N ALA A 175 -20.91 9.29 -31.86
CA ALA A 175 -21.00 9.65 -33.27
C ALA A 175 -19.60 9.87 -33.89
N GLN A 176 -18.70 10.54 -33.16
CA GLN A 176 -17.32 10.75 -33.60
C GLN A 176 -16.52 9.45 -33.62
N ALA A 177 -16.67 8.58 -32.62
CA ALA A 177 -16.04 7.26 -32.57
C ALA A 177 -16.55 6.35 -33.69
N GLY A 178 -17.85 6.33 -33.97
CA GLY A 178 -18.43 5.58 -35.10
C GLY A 178 -17.96 6.09 -36.46
N CYS A 179 -17.82 7.41 -36.62
CA CYS A 179 -17.24 8.01 -37.83
C CYS A 179 -15.74 7.68 -37.97
N MET A 180 -15.00 7.74 -36.86
CA MET A 180 -13.58 7.41 -36.82
C MET A 180 -13.33 5.91 -37.06
N GLU A 181 -14.13 5.02 -36.45
CA GLU A 181 -14.08 3.57 -36.69
C GLU A 181 -14.40 3.26 -38.15
N SER A 182 -15.42 3.90 -38.74
CA SER A 182 -15.73 3.73 -40.16
C SER A 182 -14.58 4.20 -41.07
N ALA A 183 -13.95 5.34 -40.76
CA ALA A 183 -12.81 5.87 -41.52
C ALA A 183 -11.54 5.02 -41.34
N ILE A 184 -11.27 4.52 -40.14
CA ILE A 184 -10.15 3.63 -39.84
C ILE A 184 -10.38 2.25 -40.44
N SER A 185 -11.58 1.67 -40.33
CA SER A 185 -11.94 0.41 -40.97
C SER A 185 -11.79 0.50 -42.49
N GLN A 186 -12.21 1.59 -43.12
CA GLN A 186 -12.02 1.79 -44.56
C GLN A 186 -10.53 1.94 -44.94
N THR A 187 -9.73 2.60 -44.10
CA THR A 187 -8.27 2.76 -44.32
C THR A 187 -7.50 1.46 -44.05
N THR A 188 -7.91 0.70 -43.03
CA THR A 188 -7.28 -0.55 -42.61
C THR A 188 -7.62 -1.69 -43.54
N ALA A 189 -8.85 -1.77 -44.05
CA ALA A 189 -9.25 -2.75 -45.07
C ALA A 189 -8.39 -2.65 -46.35
N SER A 190 -7.86 -1.47 -46.67
CA SER A 190 -6.96 -1.28 -47.81
C SER A 190 -5.50 -1.65 -47.52
N SER A 191 -5.08 -1.72 -46.25
CA SER A 191 -3.67 -1.95 -45.86
C SER A 191 -3.43 -3.31 -45.20
N MET A 192 -4.45 -3.94 -44.64
CA MET A 192 -4.46 -5.33 -44.17
C MET A 192 -5.52 -6.14 -44.94
N PRO A 193 -5.13 -6.91 -45.97
CA PRO A 193 -6.04 -7.82 -46.64
C PRO A 193 -6.56 -8.88 -45.65
N GLN A 194 -7.88 -9.04 -45.57
CA GLN A 194 -8.53 -9.96 -44.63
C GLN A 194 -7.98 -11.39 -44.73
N ASP A 195 -7.69 -11.85 -45.95
CA ASP A 195 -7.15 -13.19 -46.23
C ASP A 195 -5.80 -13.44 -45.52
N GLN A 196 -4.95 -12.42 -45.37
CA GLN A 196 -3.66 -12.55 -44.70
C GLN A 196 -3.81 -12.62 -43.17
N VAL A 197 -4.81 -11.93 -42.62
CA VAL A 197 -5.14 -11.96 -41.20
C VAL A 197 -5.77 -13.31 -40.83
N ASP A 198 -6.68 -13.82 -41.66
CA ASP A 198 -7.33 -15.12 -41.46
C ASP A 198 -6.32 -16.27 -41.55
N LEU A 199 -5.38 -16.23 -42.50
CA LEU A 199 -4.31 -17.22 -42.61
C LEU A 199 -3.37 -17.22 -41.39
N LEU A 200 -3.05 -16.04 -40.86
CA LEU A 200 -2.22 -15.92 -39.64
C LEU A 200 -2.98 -16.41 -38.42
N MET A 201 -4.28 -16.10 -38.31
CA MET A 201 -5.14 -16.56 -37.23
C MET A 201 -5.29 -18.08 -37.24
N GLN A 202 -5.44 -18.70 -38.42
CA GLN A 202 -5.46 -20.16 -38.56
C GLN A 202 -4.13 -20.80 -38.13
N LYS A 203 -2.99 -20.25 -38.56
CA LYS A 203 -1.66 -20.75 -38.15
C LYS A 203 -1.43 -20.68 -36.65
N VAL A 204 -1.81 -19.57 -36.01
CA VAL A 204 -1.66 -19.41 -34.56
C VAL A 204 -2.66 -20.28 -33.79
N ALA A 205 -3.86 -20.49 -34.33
CA ALA A 205 -4.86 -21.39 -33.75
C ALA A 205 -4.40 -22.85 -33.81
N ASP A 206 -3.84 -23.29 -34.95
CA ASP A 206 -3.22 -24.61 -35.12
C ASP A 206 -2.01 -24.79 -34.18
N GLU A 207 -1.15 -23.77 -34.03
CA GLU A 207 0.00 -23.80 -33.10
C GLU A 207 -0.41 -23.82 -31.62
N ALA A 208 -1.50 -23.14 -31.25
CA ALA A 208 -2.04 -23.14 -29.89
C ALA A 208 -2.87 -24.41 -29.58
N GLY A 209 -3.06 -25.31 -30.55
CA GLY A 209 -3.95 -26.47 -30.43
C GLY A 209 -5.42 -26.09 -30.27
N LEU A 210 -5.76 -24.84 -30.55
CA LEU A 210 -7.12 -24.35 -30.69
C LEU A 210 -7.53 -24.62 -32.13
N GLU A 211 -7.77 -25.90 -32.47
CA GLU A 211 -8.53 -26.18 -33.70
C GLU A 211 -9.77 -25.31 -33.65
N ILE A 212 -9.90 -24.39 -34.61
CA ILE A 212 -11.07 -23.55 -34.76
C ILE A 212 -12.22 -24.51 -35.05
N LYS A 213 -12.88 -24.99 -33.99
CA LYS A 213 -14.09 -25.81 -34.04
C LYS A 213 -15.29 -24.97 -34.47
N HIS A 214 -15.09 -24.13 -35.48
CA HIS A 214 -16.18 -23.48 -36.16
C HIS A 214 -16.57 -24.38 -37.34
N GLY A 215 -17.41 -25.40 -37.06
CA GLY A 215 -18.20 -26.01 -38.12
C GLY A 215 -18.42 -27.52 -38.15
N LEU A 216 -18.01 -28.31 -37.15
CA LEU A 216 -18.39 -29.74 -37.10
C LEU A 216 -19.22 -30.03 -35.86
N GLY A 217 -20.54 -30.04 -36.08
CA GLY A 217 -21.55 -30.36 -35.09
C GLY A 217 -21.30 -31.69 -34.38
N GLU A 218 -21.75 -31.73 -33.13
CA GLU A 218 -21.86 -32.94 -32.34
C GLU A 218 -22.52 -34.07 -33.15
N VAL A 219 -21.77 -35.13 -33.42
CA VAL A 219 -22.35 -36.42 -33.80
C VAL A 219 -22.25 -37.35 -32.60
N PRO A 220 -23.39 -37.81 -32.03
CA PRO A 220 -23.37 -38.75 -30.93
C PRO A 220 -22.98 -40.14 -31.45
N LYS A 221 -22.14 -40.82 -30.68
CA LYS A 221 -21.69 -42.20 -30.90
C LYS A 221 -22.89 -43.16 -30.96
N SER A 222 -23.10 -43.82 -32.10
CA SER A 222 -23.82 -45.10 -32.14
C SER A 222 -23.41 -45.98 -33.33
N SER A 223 -23.05 -47.22 -32.99
CA SER A 223 -23.19 -48.49 -33.73
C SER A 223 -22.48 -48.74 -35.10
N VAL A 224 -21.57 -49.74 -35.03
CA VAL A 224 -21.39 -50.90 -35.94
C VAL A 224 -20.49 -50.75 -37.20
N GLY A 225 -19.38 -51.50 -37.19
CA GLY A 225 -19.16 -52.58 -38.17
C GLY A 225 -18.20 -52.37 -39.37
N ILE A 226 -16.97 -52.89 -39.19
CA ILE A 226 -16.11 -53.67 -40.12
C ILE A 226 -15.51 -53.03 -41.40
N THR A 227 -14.17 -53.17 -41.46
CA THR A 227 -13.29 -53.54 -42.59
C THR A 227 -12.47 -52.45 -43.31
N GLU A 228 -11.19 -52.82 -43.49
CA GLU A 228 -10.01 -52.17 -44.05
C GLU A 228 -10.14 -51.62 -45.48
N HIS A 229 -9.44 -50.52 -45.79
CA HIS A 229 -8.41 -50.44 -46.85
C HIS A 229 -7.82 -49.01 -46.96
N GLU A 230 -6.48 -48.89 -46.92
CA GLU A 230 -5.70 -47.80 -47.56
C GLU A 230 -5.38 -48.20 -49.02
N PRO A 231 -4.80 -47.39 -49.93
CA PRO A 231 -4.77 -45.93 -50.13
C PRO A 231 -5.15 -45.53 -51.58
N ALA A 232 -5.34 -44.23 -51.90
CA ALA A 232 -4.86 -43.61 -53.16
C ALA A 232 -5.29 -42.13 -53.35
N VAL A 233 -4.30 -41.36 -53.81
CA VAL A 233 -4.22 -39.95 -54.23
C VAL A 233 -5.26 -39.51 -55.29
N THR A 234 -5.88 -38.32 -55.16
CA THR A 234 -5.96 -37.27 -56.22
C THR A 234 -6.69 -35.99 -55.77
N GLY A 235 -6.10 -34.81 -56.06
CA GLY A 235 -6.81 -33.53 -56.29
C GLY A 235 -7.11 -32.64 -55.09
N GLN A 236 -6.19 -31.74 -54.73
CA GLN A 236 -6.53 -30.56 -53.92
C GLN A 236 -7.30 -29.55 -54.79
N GLU A 237 -8.60 -29.43 -54.59
CA GLU A 237 -9.34 -28.19 -54.86
C GLU A 237 -9.36 -27.39 -53.55
N THR A 238 -8.80 -26.19 -53.55
CA THR A 238 -8.83 -25.33 -52.37
C THR A 238 -10.26 -24.78 -52.18
N PRO A 239 -10.77 -24.66 -50.95
CA PRO A 239 -12.16 -24.24 -50.66
C PRO A 239 -12.50 -22.84 -51.18
N GLU A 240 -11.47 -22.03 -51.42
CA GLU A 240 -11.51 -20.69 -52.01
C GLU A 240 -11.92 -20.68 -53.49
N ASP A 241 -11.57 -21.69 -54.29
CA ASP A 241 -12.01 -21.81 -55.69
C ASP A 241 -13.51 -22.14 -55.79
N ALA A 242 -14.05 -22.91 -54.84
CA ALA A 242 -15.47 -23.26 -54.77
C ALA A 242 -16.35 -22.06 -54.35
N LEU A 243 -15.85 -21.23 -53.43
CA LEU A 243 -16.51 -19.98 -53.02
C LEU A 243 -16.49 -18.94 -54.14
N ALA A 244 -15.35 -18.80 -54.84
CA ALA A 244 -15.22 -17.91 -55.98
C ALA A 244 -16.16 -18.30 -57.14
N GLN A 245 -16.32 -19.59 -57.42
CA GLN A 245 -17.30 -20.09 -58.40
C GLN A 245 -18.75 -19.86 -57.96
N ARG A 246 -19.09 -20.06 -56.69
CA ARG A 246 -20.42 -19.73 -56.15
C ARG A 246 -20.73 -18.25 -56.24
N LEU A 247 -19.77 -17.38 -55.91
CA LEU A 247 -19.91 -15.93 -56.02
C LEU A 247 -20.00 -15.47 -57.48
N LYS A 248 -19.31 -16.15 -58.40
CA LYS A 248 -19.41 -15.90 -59.84
C LYS A 248 -20.75 -16.37 -60.42
N ALA A 249 -21.31 -17.46 -59.90
CA ALA A 249 -22.66 -17.95 -60.25
C ALA A 249 -23.78 -17.07 -59.66
N LEU A 250 -23.51 -16.37 -58.56
CA LEU A 250 -24.44 -15.43 -57.90
C LEU A 250 -24.30 -13.98 -58.40
N ARG A 251 -23.27 -13.68 -59.21
CA ARG A 251 -23.20 -12.43 -59.96
C ARG A 251 -24.03 -12.62 -61.24
N PRO A 252 -25.21 -12.00 -61.36
CA PRO A 252 -25.97 -12.06 -62.61
C PRO A 252 -25.07 -11.56 -63.75
N ALA A 253 -25.02 -12.32 -64.85
CA ALA A 253 -24.43 -11.80 -66.08
C ALA A 253 -25.29 -10.59 -66.51
N THR A 254 -24.61 -9.45 -66.69
CA THR A 254 -25.09 -8.10 -67.06
C THR A 254 -25.81 -7.31 -65.97
#